data_AF-G4ZL94-F1
#
_entry.id   AF-G4ZL94-F1
#
_cell.length_a   1.000
_cell.length_b   1.000
_cell.length_c   1.000
_cell.angle_alpha   90.00
_cell.angle_beta   90.00
_cell.angle_gamma   90.00
#
_symmetry.space_group_name_H-M   'P 1'
#
loop_
_entity.id
_entity.type
_entity.pdbx_description
1 polymer ?
#
loop_
_entity_poly.entity_id
_entity_poly.type
_entity_poly.pdbx_seq_one_letter_code
_entity_poly.pdbx_strand_id
1 'polypeptide(L)'
;MSTKALIPGNSQRARSTAFNAFERFAVAEGFSANAIYEFVGGDSTGDILYIVLDKFAVYLAFKESSKGSLLSKNSVASYFGNVKNHLLELFPALSAVVGRRLQKIASILDKYCSKRGTDFTHQAPPCTKSDLRSLSLAILKGAASPQDYQDAALLNILWYLLGRSSDTMCLMKTRSPFILVSACGCLFITFKRMKSASYQGASIFHDPNDFTSCPIHALALATFMQSTPSEFLMDQLPRDTQEILPTEIGETHLRELLDARTGPLPSPSKEPPIKKAPAKTASVPGIHAYVNRVLQKWAAVCQSEGTNLTPGLSSHSFRRGAAQNANSDSKISTPWILDRGGWSMSAVSKAFNYIVGTTQEDQTVGKSLAGWDLKATSRQRSENTDFDPLVLHRIRLLQAKLFSAATGFTDRLSLRDDVVDVLTATAILHYPDRGGRCQGTYPEFGSGG
;
A
#
# COMPACT_ATOMS: atom_id res chain seq x y z
N MET A 1 4.87 30.60 -48.48
CA MET A 1 6.13 29.84 -48.30
C MET A 1 5.94 28.84 -47.19
N SER A 2 6.17 27.55 -47.45
CA SER A 2 5.92 26.45 -46.50
C SER A 2 6.96 26.46 -45.37
N THR A 3 6.52 26.53 -44.12
CA THR A 3 7.36 26.51 -42.90
C THR A 3 8.19 25.24 -42.73
N LYS A 4 7.97 24.22 -43.57
CA LYS A 4 8.79 23.00 -43.64
C LYS A 4 10.22 23.26 -44.16
N ALA A 5 10.46 24.40 -44.84
CA ALA A 5 11.76 24.72 -45.45
C ALA A 5 12.81 25.32 -44.50
N LEU A 6 12.47 25.59 -43.23
CA LEU A 6 13.35 26.25 -42.24
C LEU A 6 13.85 25.32 -41.13
N ILE A 7 13.61 24.01 -41.22
CA ILE A 7 14.06 23.05 -40.21
C ILE A 7 15.51 22.64 -40.51
N PRO A 8 16.48 22.85 -39.60
CA PRO A 8 17.87 22.43 -39.80
C PRO A 8 17.97 20.94 -40.15
N GLY A 9 18.85 20.56 -41.07
CA GLY A 9 18.99 19.16 -41.54
C GLY A 9 19.27 18.14 -40.42
N ASN A 10 19.87 18.58 -39.30
CA ASN A 10 20.08 17.75 -38.12
C ASN A 10 18.75 17.43 -37.39
N SER A 11 17.81 18.38 -37.36
CA SER A 11 16.48 18.20 -36.77
C SER A 11 15.61 17.27 -37.62
N GLN A 12 15.74 17.28 -38.95
CA GLN A 12 15.08 16.32 -39.83
C GLN A 12 15.57 14.89 -39.58
N ARG A 13 16.89 14.68 -39.50
CA ARG A 13 17.47 13.35 -39.17
C ARG A 13 17.05 12.82 -37.80
N ALA A 14 17.01 13.69 -36.79
CA ALA A 14 16.54 13.33 -35.46
C ALA A 14 15.05 12.91 -35.47
N ARG A 15 14.21 13.62 -36.24
CA ARG A 15 12.79 13.30 -36.42
C ARG A 15 12.61 11.94 -37.12
N SER A 16 13.33 11.67 -38.20
CA SER A 16 13.28 10.36 -38.89
C SER A 16 13.72 9.21 -37.97
N THR A 17 14.74 9.43 -37.14
CA THR A 17 15.21 8.39 -36.21
C THR A 17 14.18 8.11 -35.11
N ALA A 18 13.50 9.15 -34.62
CA ALA A 18 12.40 9.00 -33.67
C ALA A 18 11.24 8.20 -34.27
N PHE A 19 10.90 8.42 -35.54
CA PHE A 19 9.84 7.68 -36.23
C PHE A 19 10.23 6.23 -36.47
N ASN A 20 11.45 5.94 -36.90
CA ASN A 20 11.94 4.56 -36.99
C ASN A 20 11.90 3.85 -35.62
N ALA A 21 12.16 4.57 -34.53
CA ALA A 21 12.03 4.01 -33.18
C ALA A 21 10.57 3.73 -32.80
N PHE A 22 9.62 4.56 -33.25
CA PHE A 22 8.19 4.38 -33.06
C PHE A 22 7.62 3.24 -33.91
N GLU A 23 8.05 3.09 -35.16
CA GLU A 23 7.66 1.96 -36.01
C GLU A 23 8.12 0.63 -35.41
N ARG A 24 9.35 0.56 -34.91
CA ARG A 24 9.84 -0.64 -34.20
C ARG A 24 9.05 -0.92 -32.92
N PHE A 25 8.61 0.11 -32.21
CA PHE A 25 7.72 -0.03 -31.07
C PHE A 25 6.36 -0.59 -31.49
N ALA A 26 5.75 -0.04 -32.56
CA ALA A 26 4.48 -0.52 -33.08
C ALA A 26 4.56 -2.00 -33.44
N VAL A 27 5.60 -2.41 -34.19
CA VAL A 27 5.83 -3.81 -34.57
C VAL A 27 6.01 -4.70 -33.34
N ALA A 28 6.75 -4.24 -32.32
CA ALA A 28 6.94 -5.00 -31.08
C ALA A 28 5.64 -5.22 -30.30
N GLU A 29 4.68 -4.29 -30.39
CA GLU A 29 3.35 -4.42 -29.79
C GLU A 29 2.35 -5.13 -30.72
N GLY A 30 2.78 -5.61 -31.90
CA GLY A 30 1.93 -6.33 -32.86
C GLY A 30 1.08 -5.45 -33.77
N PHE A 31 1.41 -4.16 -33.90
CA PHE A 31 0.69 -3.19 -34.73
C PHE A 31 1.56 -2.61 -35.85
N SER A 32 0.92 -2.06 -36.89
CA SER A 32 1.57 -1.13 -37.81
C SER A 32 1.44 0.31 -37.28
N ALA A 33 2.38 1.19 -37.62
CA ALA A 33 2.27 2.61 -37.24
C ALA A 33 0.99 3.25 -37.80
N ASN A 34 0.58 2.88 -39.01
CA ASN A 34 -0.66 3.37 -39.63
C ASN A 34 -1.92 2.92 -38.88
N ALA A 35 -1.98 1.66 -38.44
CA ALA A 35 -3.10 1.19 -37.62
C ALA A 35 -3.21 1.98 -36.31
N ILE A 36 -2.08 2.32 -35.69
CA ILE A 36 -2.08 3.18 -34.49
C ILE A 36 -2.61 4.58 -34.82
N TYR A 37 -2.26 5.15 -35.96
CA TYR A 37 -2.79 6.46 -36.38
C TYR A 37 -4.30 6.42 -36.61
N GLU A 38 -4.83 5.36 -37.21
CA GLU A 38 -6.28 5.18 -37.40
C GLU A 38 -7.01 5.11 -36.05
N PHE A 39 -6.49 4.32 -35.10
CA PHE A 39 -7.07 4.25 -33.75
C PHE A 39 -7.04 5.60 -33.03
N VAL A 40 -5.91 6.33 -33.12
CA VAL A 40 -5.80 7.66 -32.51
C VAL A 40 -6.77 8.66 -33.16
N GLY A 41 -6.92 8.61 -34.48
CA GLY A 41 -7.83 9.49 -35.21
C GLY A 41 -9.31 9.22 -34.94
N GLY A 42 -9.66 7.97 -34.63
CA GLY A 42 -11.01 7.56 -34.26
C GLY A 42 -11.42 7.92 -32.84
N ASP A 43 -10.48 8.33 -31.98
CA ASP A 43 -10.74 8.63 -30.56
C ASP A 43 -10.71 10.14 -30.26
N SER A 44 -11.89 10.72 -30.06
CA SER A 44 -12.03 12.13 -29.68
C SER A 44 -11.69 12.42 -28.21
N THR A 45 -11.62 11.41 -27.32
CA THR A 45 -11.28 11.63 -25.90
C THR A 45 -9.78 11.80 -25.68
N GLY A 46 -8.97 11.37 -26.66
CA GLY A 46 -7.51 11.41 -26.61
C GLY A 46 -6.90 10.37 -25.65
N ASP A 47 -7.69 9.42 -25.17
CA ASP A 47 -7.20 8.33 -24.33
C ASP A 47 -6.27 7.41 -25.11
N ILE A 48 -6.60 7.06 -26.35
CA ILE A 48 -5.75 6.20 -27.19
C ILE A 48 -4.40 6.88 -27.45
N LEU A 49 -4.39 8.17 -27.78
CA LEU A 49 -3.15 8.95 -27.94
C LEU A 49 -2.30 8.94 -26.67
N TYR A 50 -2.93 9.11 -25.52
CA TYR A 50 -2.25 9.06 -24.24
C TYR A 50 -1.63 7.67 -23.98
N ILE A 51 -2.39 6.59 -24.21
CA ILE A 51 -1.95 5.21 -24.00
C ILE A 51 -0.75 4.87 -24.88
N VAL A 52 -0.83 5.21 -26.17
CA VAL A 52 0.25 4.98 -27.15
C VAL A 52 1.53 5.68 -26.72
N LEU A 53 1.44 6.96 -26.33
CA LEU A 53 2.62 7.72 -25.90
C LEU A 53 3.16 7.25 -24.55
N ASP A 54 2.31 6.83 -23.61
CA ASP A 54 2.74 6.28 -22.33
C ASP A 54 3.52 4.97 -22.50
N LYS A 55 2.99 4.03 -23.30
CA LYS A 55 3.69 2.79 -23.67
C LYS A 55 4.98 3.06 -24.43
N PHE A 56 4.97 4.01 -25.36
CA PHE A 56 6.16 4.41 -26.09
C PHE A 56 7.24 5.01 -25.16
N ALA A 57 6.85 5.79 -24.14
CA ALA A 57 7.77 6.31 -23.13
C ALA A 57 8.45 5.19 -22.34
N VAL A 58 7.69 4.18 -21.91
CA VAL A 58 8.23 2.98 -21.25
C VAL A 58 9.17 2.23 -22.18
N TYR A 59 8.77 1.99 -23.42
CA TYR A 59 9.61 1.33 -24.42
C TYR A 59 10.95 2.07 -24.60
N LEU A 60 10.94 3.40 -24.71
CA LEU A 60 12.16 4.20 -24.81
C LEU A 60 13.03 4.17 -23.55
N ALA A 61 12.42 4.05 -22.36
CA ALA A 61 13.14 4.02 -21.09
C ALA A 61 14.01 2.75 -20.96
N PHE A 62 13.53 1.63 -21.49
CA PHE A 62 14.17 0.31 -21.43
C PHE A 62 14.84 -0.13 -22.74
N LYS A 63 14.75 0.67 -23.81
CA LYS A 63 15.38 0.35 -25.08
C LYS A 63 16.90 0.43 -24.98
N GLU A 64 17.54 -0.69 -25.30
CA GLU A 64 18.98 -0.76 -25.49
C GLU A 64 19.37 -0.27 -26.90
N SER A 65 20.49 0.43 -26.97
CA SER A 65 21.16 0.75 -28.22
C SER A 65 21.79 -0.51 -28.82
N SER A 66 22.24 -0.43 -30.07
CA SER A 66 22.98 -1.52 -30.72
C SER A 66 24.28 -1.91 -29.99
N LYS A 67 24.72 -1.11 -29.01
CA LYS A 67 25.89 -1.37 -28.16
C LYS A 67 25.52 -1.94 -26.78
N GLY A 68 24.27 -2.35 -26.56
CA GLY A 68 23.78 -2.92 -25.29
C GLY A 68 23.55 -1.90 -24.17
N SER A 69 23.73 -0.60 -24.43
CA SER A 69 23.51 0.47 -23.44
C SER A 69 22.14 1.11 -23.60
N LEU A 70 21.43 1.35 -22.50
CA LEU A 70 20.12 2.02 -22.48
C LEU A 70 20.20 3.46 -22.99
N LEU A 71 19.38 3.84 -23.98
CA LEU A 71 18.94 5.23 -24.21
C LEU A 71 20.05 6.33 -24.25
N SER A 72 19.69 7.59 -24.25
CA SER A 72 20.34 8.59 -23.37
C SER A 72 19.19 9.46 -22.88
N LYS A 73 19.30 10.19 -21.77
CA LYS A 73 18.21 11.08 -21.34
C LYS A 73 17.75 12.00 -22.49
N ASN A 74 18.73 12.62 -23.16
CA ASN A 74 18.48 13.55 -24.27
C ASN A 74 17.90 12.83 -25.49
N SER A 75 18.36 11.61 -25.80
CA SER A 75 17.82 10.81 -26.91
C SER A 75 16.38 10.40 -26.65
N VAL A 76 16.05 9.96 -25.43
CA VAL A 76 14.69 9.57 -25.03
C VAL A 76 13.75 10.76 -25.10
N ALA A 77 14.14 11.91 -24.53
CA ALA A 77 13.36 13.14 -24.59
C ALA A 77 13.14 13.62 -26.02
N SER A 78 14.17 13.52 -26.87
CA SER A 78 14.10 13.86 -28.29
C SER A 78 13.14 12.95 -29.05
N TYR A 79 13.24 11.62 -28.88
CA TYR A 79 12.38 10.68 -29.60
C TYR A 79 10.93 10.81 -29.17
N PHE A 80 10.67 10.85 -27.86
CA PHE A 80 9.34 11.06 -27.31
C PHE A 80 8.75 12.40 -27.79
N GLY A 81 9.54 13.48 -27.74
CA GLY A 81 9.11 14.81 -28.17
C GLY A 81 8.73 14.87 -29.66
N ASN A 82 9.54 14.29 -30.53
CA ASN A 82 9.28 14.27 -31.98
C ASN A 82 8.02 13.47 -32.33
N VAL A 83 7.83 12.28 -31.75
CA VAL A 83 6.65 11.45 -32.00
C VAL A 83 5.38 12.10 -31.44
N LYS A 84 5.45 12.62 -30.21
CA LYS A 84 4.35 13.37 -29.59
C LYS A 84 3.90 14.53 -30.46
N ASN A 85 4.84 15.38 -30.87
CA ASN A 85 4.53 16.56 -31.68
C ASN A 85 3.95 16.15 -33.04
N HIS A 86 4.46 15.08 -33.65
CA HIS A 86 3.93 14.57 -34.91
C HIS A 86 2.47 14.08 -34.79
N LEU A 87 2.15 13.32 -33.75
CA LEU A 87 0.76 12.86 -33.53
C LEU A 87 -0.18 14.03 -33.25
N LEU A 88 0.28 15.08 -32.55
CA LEU A 88 -0.50 16.30 -32.34
C LEU A 88 -0.62 17.18 -33.59
N GLU A 89 0.35 17.13 -34.51
CA GLU A 89 0.24 17.77 -35.84
C GLU A 89 -0.78 17.04 -36.71
N LEU A 90 -0.87 15.70 -36.63
CA LEU A 90 -1.86 14.90 -37.35
C LEU A 90 -3.26 15.05 -36.78
N PHE A 91 -3.39 15.21 -35.46
CA PHE A 91 -4.67 15.32 -34.75
C PHE A 91 -4.73 16.56 -33.83
N PRO A 92 -4.80 17.79 -34.38
CA PRO A 92 -4.70 19.02 -33.59
C PRO A 92 -5.78 19.18 -32.52
N ALA A 93 -6.99 18.64 -32.76
CA ALA A 93 -8.11 18.68 -31.83
C ALA A 93 -7.79 18.03 -30.47
N LEU A 94 -6.90 17.04 -30.45
CA LEU A 94 -6.51 16.33 -29.22
C LEU A 94 -5.58 17.16 -28.34
N SER A 95 -4.89 18.18 -28.88
CA SER A 95 -3.89 18.96 -28.16
C SER A 95 -4.41 19.58 -26.86
N ALA A 96 -5.62 20.17 -26.92
CA ALA A 96 -6.27 20.77 -25.75
C ALA A 96 -6.71 19.73 -24.72
N VAL A 97 -7.05 18.52 -25.17
CA VAL A 97 -7.59 17.43 -24.33
C VAL A 97 -6.46 16.71 -23.57
N VAL A 98 -5.36 16.38 -24.25
CA VAL A 98 -4.30 15.53 -23.69
C VAL A 98 -3.06 16.30 -23.24
N GLY A 99 -2.94 17.60 -23.53
CA GLY A 99 -1.72 18.38 -23.31
C GLY A 99 -1.14 18.25 -21.90
N ARG A 100 -1.95 18.44 -20.85
CA ARG A 100 -1.51 18.28 -19.45
C ARG A 100 -1.06 16.86 -19.12
N ARG A 101 -1.76 15.84 -19.64
CA ARG A 101 -1.46 14.43 -19.42
C ARG A 101 -0.14 14.02 -20.08
N LEU A 102 0.11 14.47 -21.31
CA LEU A 102 1.35 14.21 -22.04
C LEU A 102 2.56 14.91 -21.43
N GLN A 103 2.39 16.12 -20.87
CA GLN A 103 3.45 16.79 -20.12
C GLN A 103 3.83 16.03 -18.85
N LYS A 104 2.86 15.41 -18.17
CA LYS A 104 3.12 14.55 -17.00
C LYS A 104 3.97 13.33 -17.38
N ILE A 105 3.67 12.66 -18.50
CA ILE A 105 4.49 11.54 -19.02
C ILE A 105 5.91 12.02 -19.29
N ALA A 106 6.08 13.13 -20.01
CA ALA A 106 7.39 13.69 -20.32
C ALA A 106 8.21 13.98 -19.05
N SER A 107 7.58 14.57 -18.01
CA SER A 107 8.25 14.86 -16.74
C SER A 107 8.64 13.60 -15.96
N ILE A 108 7.79 12.57 -15.95
CA ILE A 108 8.10 11.28 -15.31
C ILE A 108 9.26 10.60 -16.02
N LEU A 109 9.20 10.55 -17.36
CA LEU A 109 10.23 9.96 -18.21
C LEU A 109 11.58 10.67 -18.04
N ASP A 110 11.57 12.00 -18.00
CA ASP A 110 12.76 12.83 -17.77
C ASP A 110 13.40 12.54 -16.41
N LYS A 111 12.59 12.54 -15.34
CA LYS A 111 13.03 12.22 -13.98
C LYS A 111 13.60 10.82 -13.86
N TYR A 112 12.96 9.84 -14.49
CA TYR A 112 13.44 8.46 -14.52
C TYR A 112 14.78 8.38 -15.27
N CYS A 113 14.87 8.92 -16.48
CA CYS A 113 16.08 8.86 -17.29
C CYS A 113 17.25 9.66 -16.68
N SER A 114 16.96 10.70 -15.88
CA SER A 114 17.97 11.41 -15.09
C SER A 114 18.54 10.58 -13.93
N LYS A 115 17.80 9.59 -13.43
CA LYS A 115 18.16 8.80 -12.23
C LYS A 115 18.48 7.34 -12.54
N ARG A 116 18.21 6.87 -13.76
CA ARG A 116 18.53 5.50 -14.17
C ARG A 116 20.04 5.28 -14.18
N GLY A 117 20.51 4.14 -13.68
CA GLY A 117 21.94 3.81 -13.61
C GLY A 117 22.73 4.54 -12.53
N THR A 118 22.10 5.46 -11.78
CA THR A 118 22.60 5.84 -10.45
C THR A 118 22.04 4.87 -9.43
N ASP A 119 22.73 4.66 -8.30
CA ASP A 119 22.10 4.13 -7.08
C ASP A 119 21.00 5.11 -6.67
N PHE A 120 19.85 4.99 -7.32
CA PHE A 120 18.53 5.02 -6.74
C PHE A 120 18.58 5.61 -5.31
N THR A 121 18.78 6.93 -5.23
CA THR A 121 18.79 7.82 -4.06
C THR A 121 18.83 7.16 -2.67
N HIS A 122 19.98 7.00 -1.99
CA HIS A 122 20.05 6.59 -0.56
C HIS A 122 18.89 5.67 -0.12
N GLN A 123 18.67 4.60 -0.88
CA GLN A 123 17.45 3.82 -0.71
C GLN A 123 17.61 2.96 0.52
N ALA A 124 16.62 3.02 1.40
CA ALA A 124 16.54 2.08 2.51
C ALA A 124 16.63 0.66 1.94
N PRO A 125 17.48 -0.21 2.51
CA PRO A 125 17.62 -1.59 2.05
C PRO A 125 16.28 -2.33 2.20
N PRO A 126 15.99 -3.32 1.35
CA PRO A 126 14.75 -4.07 1.46
C PRO A 126 14.72 -4.87 2.77
N CYS A 127 13.63 -4.76 3.51
CA CYS A 127 13.36 -5.65 4.63
C CYS A 127 13.02 -7.03 4.05
N THR A 128 13.71 -8.09 4.46
CA THR A 128 13.34 -9.45 4.02
C THR A 128 12.24 -10.03 4.92
N LYS A 129 11.54 -11.07 4.45
CA LYS A 129 10.61 -11.81 5.31
C LYS A 129 11.33 -12.41 6.54
N SER A 130 12.61 -12.77 6.40
CA SER A 130 13.46 -13.21 7.51
C SER A 130 13.71 -12.09 8.52
N ASP A 131 14.02 -10.87 8.07
CA ASP A 131 14.18 -9.71 8.95
C ASP A 131 12.90 -9.46 9.76
N LEU A 132 11.73 -9.54 9.12
CA LEU A 132 10.44 -9.41 9.81
C LEU A 132 10.23 -10.49 10.88
N ARG A 133 10.58 -11.75 10.59
CA ARG A 133 10.47 -12.86 11.55
C ARG A 133 11.40 -12.65 12.74
N SER A 134 12.66 -12.31 12.47
CA SER A 134 13.66 -12.01 13.50
C SER A 134 13.23 -10.86 14.40
N LEU A 135 12.76 -9.75 13.81
CA LEU A 135 12.24 -8.60 14.57
C LEU A 135 11.02 -8.99 15.40
N SER A 136 10.05 -9.68 14.80
CA SER A 136 8.82 -10.07 15.50
C SER A 136 9.08 -11.07 16.61
N LEU A 137 10.00 -12.02 16.41
CA LEU A 137 10.41 -12.97 17.44
C LEU A 137 11.11 -12.27 18.61
N ALA A 138 12.05 -11.36 18.31
CA ALA A 138 12.73 -10.58 19.34
C ALA A 138 11.72 -9.76 20.16
N ILE A 139 10.75 -9.13 19.49
CA ILE A 139 9.66 -8.41 20.16
C ILE A 139 8.86 -9.35 21.07
N LEU A 140 8.40 -10.48 20.56
CA LEU A 140 7.54 -11.40 21.31
C LEU A 140 8.25 -12.06 22.49
N LYS A 141 9.57 -12.28 22.40
CA LYS A 141 10.39 -12.80 23.50
C LYS A 141 10.68 -11.74 24.56
N GLY A 142 11.07 -10.53 24.11
CA GLY A 142 11.50 -9.43 24.98
C GLY A 142 10.40 -8.46 25.39
N ALA A 143 9.14 -8.74 25.05
CA ALA A 143 8.02 -7.86 25.34
C ALA A 143 7.87 -7.65 26.86
N ALA A 144 8.00 -6.40 27.29
CA ALA A 144 7.86 -5.99 28.68
C ALA A 144 6.57 -5.18 28.91
N SER A 145 5.94 -4.71 27.83
CA SER A 145 4.75 -3.88 27.86
C SER A 145 3.70 -4.35 26.85
N PRO A 146 2.42 -4.04 27.07
CA PRO A 146 1.35 -4.26 26.08
C PRO A 146 1.68 -3.64 24.71
N GLN A 147 2.35 -2.48 24.70
CA GLN A 147 2.74 -1.77 23.49
C GLN A 147 3.73 -2.54 22.61
N ASP A 148 4.58 -3.39 23.21
CA ASP A 148 5.53 -4.22 22.44
C ASP A 148 4.78 -5.21 21.52
N TYR A 149 3.71 -5.83 22.00
CA TYR A 149 2.86 -6.69 21.18
C TYR A 149 2.18 -5.94 20.04
N GLN A 150 1.79 -4.69 20.30
CA GLN A 150 1.21 -3.81 19.28
C GLN A 150 2.25 -3.36 18.25
N ASP A 151 3.51 -3.19 18.66
CA ASP A 151 4.64 -2.93 17.75
C ASP A 151 4.93 -4.13 16.83
N ALA A 152 4.88 -5.37 17.34
CA ALA A 152 4.98 -6.57 16.51
C ALA A 152 3.85 -6.63 15.47
N ALA A 153 2.63 -6.29 15.87
CA ALA A 153 1.49 -6.21 14.96
C ALA A 153 1.66 -5.10 13.92
N LEU A 154 2.18 -3.93 14.32
CA LEU A 154 2.50 -2.85 13.39
C LEU A 154 3.48 -3.30 12.30
N LEU A 155 4.59 -3.96 12.65
CA LEU A 155 5.57 -4.42 11.66
C LEU A 155 4.97 -5.46 10.69
N ASN A 156 4.16 -6.38 11.22
CA ASN A 156 3.46 -7.38 10.40
C ASN A 156 2.43 -6.72 9.45
N ILE A 157 1.63 -5.79 9.93
CA ILE A 157 0.66 -5.07 9.09
C ILE A 157 1.38 -4.18 8.06
N LEU A 158 2.48 -3.53 8.43
CA LEU A 158 3.32 -2.79 7.48
C LEU A 158 3.81 -3.68 6.34
N TRP A 159 4.27 -4.89 6.65
CA TRP A 159 4.64 -5.87 5.63
C TRP A 159 3.47 -6.17 4.68
N TYR A 160 2.30 -6.49 5.23
CA TYR A 160 1.12 -6.86 4.44
C TYR A 160 0.54 -5.73 3.59
N LEU A 161 0.67 -4.49 4.06
CA LEU A 161 0.23 -3.30 3.35
C LEU A 161 1.31 -2.70 2.44
N LEU A 162 2.38 -3.44 2.13
CA LEU A 162 3.47 -2.99 1.26
C LEU A 162 4.13 -1.70 1.76
N GLY A 163 4.40 -1.63 3.07
CA GLY A 163 5.12 -0.56 3.77
C GLY A 163 4.37 0.77 3.85
N ARG A 164 3.04 0.76 3.77
CA ARG A 164 2.18 1.95 3.85
C ARG A 164 1.88 2.32 5.29
N SER A 165 2.84 2.96 5.95
CA SER A 165 2.74 3.34 7.35
C SER A 165 1.63 4.33 7.67
N SER A 166 1.36 5.33 6.82
CA SER A 166 0.23 6.24 7.04
C SER A 166 -1.12 5.53 7.06
N ASP A 167 -1.27 4.47 6.26
CA ASP A 167 -2.54 3.76 6.12
C ASP A 167 -2.83 2.90 7.37
N THR A 168 -1.80 2.49 8.12
CA THR A 168 -1.98 1.75 9.38
C THR A 168 -2.66 2.59 10.47
N MET A 169 -2.56 3.92 10.40
CA MET A 169 -3.25 4.85 11.31
C MET A 169 -4.75 4.91 11.05
N CYS A 170 -5.21 4.53 9.85
CA CYS A 170 -6.61 4.59 9.43
C CYS A 170 -7.35 3.26 9.58
N LEU A 171 -6.72 2.26 10.23
CA LEU A 171 -7.32 0.96 10.50
C LEU A 171 -8.28 1.07 11.70
N MET A 172 -9.58 1.11 11.40
CA MET A 172 -10.68 1.24 12.38
C MET A 172 -11.44 -0.08 12.54
N LYS A 173 -11.95 -0.35 13.75
CA LYS A 173 -12.73 -1.56 14.08
C LYS A 173 -14.09 -1.62 13.35
N THR A 174 -14.77 -0.48 13.19
CA THR A 174 -16.11 -0.40 12.55
C THR A 174 -16.13 -0.24 11.05
N ARG A 175 -15.21 0.56 10.51
CA ARG A 175 -15.19 0.90 9.08
C ARG A 175 -14.35 -0.05 8.25
N SER A 176 -13.64 -0.98 8.89
CA SER A 176 -13.17 -2.18 8.23
C SER A 176 -14.31 -3.18 8.34
N PRO A 177 -15.16 -3.38 7.31
CA PRO A 177 -15.98 -4.59 7.27
C PRO A 177 -14.98 -5.73 7.16
N PHE A 178 -14.61 -6.27 8.32
CA PHE A 178 -13.95 -7.53 8.41
C PHE A 178 -14.94 -8.57 7.89
N ILE A 179 -14.93 -8.76 6.58
CA ILE A 179 -15.72 -9.80 5.96
C ILE A 179 -14.85 -11.04 6.04
N LEU A 180 -15.24 -11.95 6.92
CA LEU A 180 -14.79 -13.32 6.88
C LEU A 180 -15.28 -13.90 5.55
N VAL A 181 -14.38 -14.02 4.57
CA VAL A 181 -14.67 -14.85 3.39
C VAL A 181 -14.44 -16.28 3.83
N SER A 182 -15.47 -16.88 4.43
CA SER A 182 -15.50 -18.25 4.98
C SER A 182 -14.95 -19.31 3.99
N ALA A 183 -15.00 -19.06 2.69
CA ALA A 183 -14.41 -19.95 1.68
C ALA A 183 -12.85 -19.92 1.62
N CYS A 184 -12.17 -18.95 2.24
CA CYS A 184 -10.73 -18.69 2.03
C CYS A 184 -9.88 -18.52 3.31
N GLY A 185 -10.48 -18.53 4.52
CA GLY A 185 -9.72 -18.39 5.78
C GLY A 185 -8.92 -17.08 5.89
N CYS A 186 -9.47 -15.99 5.35
CA CYS A 186 -8.81 -14.68 5.30
C CYS A 186 -9.67 -13.58 5.92
N LEU A 187 -8.96 -12.60 6.48
CA LEU A 187 -9.53 -11.40 7.09
C LEU A 187 -9.46 -10.25 6.08
N PHE A 188 -10.60 -9.79 5.57
CA PHE A 188 -10.63 -8.65 4.65
C PHE A 188 -10.72 -7.34 5.42
N ILE A 189 -9.77 -6.41 5.25
CA ILE A 189 -9.83 -5.08 5.88
C ILE A 189 -10.12 -4.01 4.84
N THR A 190 -10.85 -2.96 5.22
CA THR A 190 -11.04 -1.76 4.38
C THR A 190 -10.59 -0.54 5.16
N PHE A 191 -9.80 0.33 4.54
CA PHE A 191 -9.28 1.52 5.19
C PHE A 191 -9.28 2.72 4.24
N LYS A 192 -9.43 3.91 4.83
CA LYS A 192 -9.30 5.17 4.10
C LYS A 192 -7.83 5.43 3.84
N ARG A 193 -7.48 5.78 2.61
CA ARG A 193 -6.13 6.17 2.23
C ARG A 193 -5.87 7.62 2.60
N MET A 194 -4.84 7.86 3.40
CA MET A 194 -4.42 9.22 3.79
C MET A 194 -4.09 10.08 2.55
N LYS A 195 -3.34 9.52 1.59
CA LYS A 195 -2.82 10.28 0.45
C LYS A 195 -3.84 10.57 -0.66
N SER A 196 -4.85 9.73 -0.83
CA SER A 196 -5.84 9.87 -1.91
C SER A 196 -7.27 10.08 -1.42
N ALA A 197 -7.50 10.05 -0.10
CA ALA A 197 -8.81 10.07 0.54
C ALA A 197 -9.80 8.98 0.04
N SER A 198 -9.33 8.02 -0.75
CA SER A 198 -10.13 6.91 -1.28
C SER A 198 -10.12 5.72 -0.33
N TYR A 199 -11.18 4.92 -0.31
CA TYR A 199 -11.17 3.65 0.41
C TYR A 199 -10.45 2.57 -0.40
N GLN A 200 -9.71 1.70 0.29
CA GLN A 200 -9.06 0.54 -0.29
C GLN A 200 -9.26 -0.68 0.61
N GLY A 201 -9.53 -1.82 -0.01
CA GLY A 201 -9.58 -3.12 0.66
C GLY A 201 -8.24 -3.86 0.60
N ALA A 202 -7.97 -4.73 1.57
CA ALA A 202 -6.85 -5.68 1.53
C ALA A 202 -7.20 -6.97 2.28
N SER A 203 -6.94 -8.12 1.66
CA SER A 203 -7.08 -9.44 2.27
C SER A 203 -5.82 -9.77 3.07
N ILE A 204 -5.99 -10.15 4.33
CA ILE A 204 -4.95 -10.60 5.24
C ILE A 204 -5.13 -12.10 5.46
N PHE A 205 -4.05 -12.86 5.31
CA PHE A 205 -4.03 -14.31 5.52
C PHE A 205 -3.21 -14.66 6.76
N HIS A 206 -3.53 -15.79 7.38
CA HIS A 206 -2.64 -16.37 8.39
C HIS A 206 -1.38 -16.90 7.70
N ASP A 207 -0.24 -16.87 8.38
CA ASP A 207 0.97 -17.56 7.92
C ASP A 207 0.88 -19.02 8.41
N PRO A 208 0.86 -20.03 7.52
CA PRO A 208 0.62 -21.41 7.91
C PRO A 208 1.82 -22.06 8.61
N ASN A 209 3.02 -21.46 8.50
CA ASN A 209 4.26 -22.08 8.93
C ASN A 209 4.95 -21.33 10.07
N ASP A 210 4.71 -20.02 10.20
CA ASP A 210 5.42 -19.19 11.17
C ASP A 210 4.50 -18.15 11.84
N PHE A 211 4.28 -18.33 13.15
CA PHE A 211 3.49 -17.40 13.96
C PHE A 211 4.11 -16.01 14.07
N THR A 212 5.45 -15.89 13.94
CA THR A 212 6.16 -14.61 14.13
C THR A 212 5.89 -13.63 12.99
N SER A 213 5.68 -14.14 11.78
CA SER A 213 5.32 -13.36 10.60
C SER A 213 3.85 -13.44 10.19
N CYS A 214 3.02 -14.00 11.09
CA CYS A 214 1.58 -14.14 10.94
C CYS A 214 0.88 -12.85 11.40
N PRO A 215 0.27 -12.07 10.50
CA PRO A 215 -0.34 -10.78 10.84
C PRO A 215 -1.64 -10.95 11.63
N ILE A 216 -2.39 -12.04 11.40
CA ILE A 216 -3.63 -12.33 12.12
C ILE A 216 -3.28 -12.69 13.56
N HIS A 217 -2.24 -13.51 13.77
CA HIS A 217 -1.72 -13.80 15.10
C HIS A 217 -1.23 -12.54 15.81
N ALA A 218 -0.40 -11.73 15.13
CA ALA A 218 0.11 -10.49 15.71
C ALA A 218 -1.02 -9.51 16.06
N LEU A 219 -2.05 -9.40 15.21
CA LEU A 219 -3.23 -8.57 15.47
C LEU A 219 -4.06 -9.10 16.66
N ALA A 220 -4.17 -10.43 16.81
CA ALA A 220 -4.84 -11.03 17.96
C ALA A 220 -4.12 -10.64 19.26
N LEU A 221 -2.79 -10.80 19.31
CA LEU A 221 -1.98 -10.40 20.47
C LEU A 221 -2.08 -8.91 20.77
N ALA A 222 -1.99 -8.06 19.74
CA ALA A 222 -2.14 -6.61 19.92
C ALA A 222 -3.52 -6.23 20.49
N THR A 223 -4.56 -6.95 20.08
CA THR A 223 -5.93 -6.73 20.57
C THR A 223 -6.10 -7.21 22.01
N PHE A 224 -5.51 -8.36 22.38
CA PHE A 224 -5.49 -8.84 23.77
C PHE A 224 -4.85 -7.83 24.73
N MET A 225 -3.85 -7.13 24.22
CA MET A 225 -3.03 -6.18 24.96
C MET A 225 -3.61 -4.76 24.96
N GLN A 226 -4.76 -4.51 24.32
CA GLN A 226 -5.44 -3.22 24.44
C GLN A 226 -5.92 -3.03 25.88
N SER A 227 -5.40 -2.00 26.54
CA SER A 227 -5.80 -1.66 27.92
C SER A 227 -7.11 -0.87 27.99
N THR A 228 -7.50 -0.23 26.88
CA THR A 228 -8.71 0.60 26.81
C THR A 228 -9.47 0.37 25.49
N PRO A 229 -10.80 0.51 25.50
CA PRO A 229 -11.58 0.46 24.27
C PRO A 229 -11.19 1.59 23.32
N SER A 230 -10.86 1.22 22.09
CA SER A 230 -10.43 2.13 21.03
C SER A 230 -11.16 1.83 19.73
N GLU A 231 -11.48 2.89 18.97
CA GLU A 231 -12.01 2.77 17.60
C GLU A 231 -10.95 2.23 16.63
N PHE A 232 -9.67 2.37 16.97
CA PHE A 232 -8.56 1.97 16.11
C PHE A 232 -8.03 0.59 16.49
N LEU A 233 -7.60 -0.16 15.47
CA LEU A 233 -6.89 -1.42 15.67
C LEU A 233 -5.49 -1.22 16.25
N MET A 234 -4.87 -0.10 15.89
CA MET A 234 -3.55 0.32 16.38
C MET A 234 -3.73 1.61 17.17
N ASP A 235 -4.11 1.49 18.45
CA ASP A 235 -4.40 2.58 19.37
C ASP A 235 -3.13 3.31 19.85
N GLN A 236 -1.97 2.64 19.81
CA GLN A 236 -0.65 3.15 20.18
C GLN A 236 -0.05 4.17 19.20
N LEU A 237 -0.60 4.28 17.99
CA LEU A 237 0.00 5.12 16.96
C LEU A 237 -0.23 6.62 17.24
N PRO A 238 0.80 7.46 17.04
CA PRO A 238 0.69 8.91 17.22
C PRO A 238 -0.33 9.49 16.24
N ARG A 239 -1.23 10.34 16.73
CA ARG A 239 -2.27 11.01 15.92
C ARG A 239 -2.31 12.50 16.24
N ASP A 240 -2.38 13.33 15.19
CA ASP A 240 -2.81 14.72 15.32
C ASP A 240 -4.33 14.74 15.33
N THR A 241 -4.92 15.25 16.43
CA THR A 241 -6.37 15.23 16.71
C THR A 241 -7.20 16.00 15.67
N GLN A 242 -6.57 16.77 14.76
CA GLN A 242 -7.27 17.63 13.79
C GLN A 242 -7.57 16.99 12.42
N GLU A 243 -6.87 15.94 11.98
CA GLU A 243 -7.06 15.39 10.61
C GLU A 243 -7.93 14.12 10.53
N ILE A 244 -8.24 13.47 11.65
CA ILE A 244 -8.94 12.17 11.66
C ILE A 244 -10.36 12.28 12.23
N LEU A 245 -10.74 13.43 12.83
CA LEU A 245 -12.15 13.69 13.15
C LEU A 245 -12.96 13.48 11.86
N PRO A 246 -13.89 12.51 11.84
CA PRO A 246 -14.76 12.36 10.70
C PRO A 246 -15.42 13.71 10.49
N THR A 247 -15.36 14.26 9.29
CA THR A 247 -16.51 15.01 8.84
C THR A 247 -17.64 14.00 8.95
N GLU A 248 -18.44 14.09 10.01
CA GLU A 248 -19.78 13.55 9.99
C GLU A 248 -20.40 14.20 8.77
N ILE A 249 -20.46 13.45 7.67
CA ILE A 249 -21.49 13.70 6.68
C ILE A 249 -22.76 13.27 7.42
N GLY A 250 -23.21 14.15 8.32
CA GLY A 250 -24.63 14.24 8.56
C GLY A 250 -25.26 14.41 7.19
N GLU A 251 -26.43 13.81 7.00
CA GLU A 251 -27.23 13.95 5.78
C GLU A 251 -27.77 15.38 5.65
N THR A 252 -26.91 16.39 5.77
CA THR A 252 -27.22 17.77 5.47
C THR A 252 -27.39 17.82 3.96
N HIS A 253 -28.65 17.77 3.54
CA HIS A 253 -29.04 17.87 2.14
C HIS A 253 -28.34 19.09 1.54
N LEU A 254 -27.73 18.92 0.36
CA LEU A 254 -27.00 19.97 -0.37
C LEU A 254 -27.75 21.32 -0.44
N ARG A 255 -29.09 21.28 -0.37
CA ARG A 255 -29.97 22.45 -0.33
C ARG A 255 -29.80 23.31 0.93
N GLU A 256 -29.68 22.72 2.12
CA GLU A 256 -29.47 23.47 3.38
C GLU A 256 -28.13 24.21 3.42
N LEU A 257 -27.08 23.62 2.84
CA LEU A 257 -25.76 24.24 2.73
C LEU A 257 -25.71 25.41 1.73
N LEU A 258 -26.59 25.39 0.73
CA LEU A 258 -26.71 26.46 -0.26
C LEU A 258 -27.57 27.62 0.28
N ASP A 259 -28.64 27.32 1.01
CA ASP A 259 -29.53 28.33 1.60
C ASP A 259 -28.80 29.17 2.66
N ALA A 260 -27.91 28.56 3.45
CA ALA A 260 -27.06 29.25 4.42
C ALA A 260 -26.12 30.32 3.81
N ARG A 261 -25.83 30.26 2.50
CA ARG A 261 -25.02 31.27 1.79
C ARG A 261 -25.83 32.42 1.20
N THR A 262 -27.16 32.35 1.26
CA THR A 262 -28.06 33.37 0.72
C THR A 262 -28.67 34.29 1.78
N GLY A 263 -28.40 34.02 3.06
CA GLY A 263 -28.77 34.92 4.16
C GLY A 263 -27.89 36.19 4.22
N PRO A 264 -28.40 37.31 4.75
CA PRO A 264 -27.64 38.56 4.79
C PRO A 264 -26.41 38.45 5.70
N LEU A 265 -25.25 38.87 5.22
CA LEU A 265 -24.01 38.94 5.98
C LEU A 265 -24.14 39.92 7.16
N PRO A 266 -23.77 39.55 8.41
CA PRO A 266 -23.55 40.54 9.47
C PRO A 266 -22.22 41.28 9.22
N SER A 267 -22.23 42.59 9.42
CA SER A 267 -21.08 43.49 9.29
C SER A 267 -19.92 43.15 10.25
N PRO A 268 -18.65 43.35 9.84
CA PRO A 268 -17.51 42.98 10.67
C PRO A 268 -17.24 44.00 11.78
N SER A 269 -17.33 43.57 13.05
CA SER A 269 -16.80 44.31 14.19
C SER A 269 -15.28 44.20 14.23
N LYS A 270 -14.60 45.36 14.32
CA LYS A 270 -13.14 45.49 14.45
C LYS A 270 -12.71 45.17 15.89
N GLU A 271 -12.02 44.06 16.10
CA GLU A 271 -11.14 43.88 17.26
C GLU A 271 -9.70 43.62 16.80
N PRO A 272 -8.68 44.20 17.50
CA PRO A 272 -7.29 44.13 17.07
C PRO A 272 -6.67 42.75 17.33
N PRO A 273 -5.71 42.31 16.49
CA PRO A 273 -5.11 40.99 16.60
C PRO A 273 -4.15 40.92 17.80
N ILE A 274 -4.51 40.10 18.79
CA ILE A 274 -3.57 39.69 19.85
C ILE A 274 -2.49 38.81 19.21
N LYS A 275 -1.25 39.31 19.20
CA LYS A 275 -0.07 38.55 18.81
C LYS A 275 0.15 37.39 19.80
N LYS A 276 -0.29 36.18 19.45
CA LYS A 276 0.12 34.96 20.17
C LYS A 276 1.56 34.63 19.79
N ALA A 277 2.47 34.72 20.75
CA ALA A 277 3.82 34.18 20.64
C ALA A 277 3.76 32.68 20.30
N PRO A 278 4.70 32.12 19.52
CA PRO A 278 4.68 30.72 19.15
C PRO A 278 4.92 29.86 20.39
N ALA A 279 3.85 29.27 20.91
CA ALA A 279 3.96 28.16 21.85
C ALA A 279 4.71 27.03 21.13
N LYS A 280 5.83 26.58 21.70
CA LYS A 280 6.54 25.38 21.25
C LYS A 280 5.63 24.17 21.53
N THR A 281 4.71 23.88 20.63
CA THR A 281 4.02 22.58 20.61
C THR A 281 5.08 21.54 20.27
N ALA A 282 5.42 20.68 21.22
CA ALA A 282 6.22 19.50 20.93
C ALA A 282 5.49 18.72 19.83
N SER A 283 6.01 18.74 18.60
CA SER A 283 5.38 18.09 17.46
C SER A 283 5.32 16.60 17.75
N VAL A 284 4.12 16.02 17.78
CA VAL A 284 3.95 14.58 17.93
C VAL A 284 4.74 13.90 16.80
N PRO A 285 5.65 12.94 17.10
CA PRO A 285 6.44 12.31 16.05
C PRO A 285 5.53 11.58 15.07
N GLY A 286 5.62 11.93 13.78
CA GLY A 286 4.84 11.27 12.74
C GLY A 286 5.12 9.75 12.65
N ILE A 287 4.21 9.01 12.03
CA ILE A 287 4.26 7.54 11.96
C ILE A 287 5.59 6.95 11.49
N HIS A 288 6.28 7.61 10.55
CA HIS A 288 7.60 7.17 10.08
C HIS A 288 8.66 7.22 11.19
N ALA A 289 8.62 8.26 12.03
CA ALA A 289 9.50 8.38 13.18
C ALA A 289 9.17 7.32 14.23
N TYR A 290 7.89 7.01 14.45
CA TYR A 290 7.46 5.92 15.32
C TYR A 290 8.04 4.57 14.86
N VAL A 291 7.81 4.20 13.60
CA VAL A 291 8.33 2.94 13.04
C VAL A 291 9.85 2.86 13.12
N ASN A 292 10.56 3.95 12.83
CA ASN A 292 12.02 3.98 12.94
C ASN A 292 12.50 3.77 14.38
N ARG A 293 11.79 4.29 15.40
CA ARG A 293 12.12 4.02 16.81
C ARG A 293 11.92 2.55 17.18
N VAL A 294 10.83 1.94 16.72
CA VAL A 294 10.57 0.50 16.91
C VAL A 294 11.70 -0.32 16.30
N LEU A 295 12.10 -0.01 15.07
CA LEU A 295 13.20 -0.69 14.40
C LEU A 295 14.53 -0.51 15.14
N GLN A 296 14.85 0.70 15.60
CA GLN A 296 16.08 0.95 16.35
C GLN A 296 16.12 0.17 17.67
N LYS A 297 15.02 0.19 18.44
CA LYS A 297 14.89 -0.55 19.70
C LYS A 297 15.16 -2.04 19.49
N TRP A 298 14.44 -2.65 18.55
CA TRP A 298 14.48 -4.11 18.37
C TRP A 298 15.65 -4.61 17.54
N ALA A 299 16.23 -3.77 16.66
CA ALA A 299 17.47 -4.10 15.99
C ALA A 299 18.64 -4.25 16.98
N ALA A 300 18.69 -3.42 18.03
CA ALA A 300 19.69 -3.56 19.09
C ALA A 300 19.54 -4.89 19.85
N VAL A 301 18.31 -5.31 20.13
CA VAL A 301 18.02 -6.62 20.75
C VAL A 301 18.46 -7.76 19.84
N CYS A 302 18.06 -7.75 18.55
CA CYS A 302 18.48 -8.77 17.59
C CYS A 302 20.01 -8.87 17.48
N GLN A 303 20.73 -7.75 17.47
CA GLN A 303 22.19 -7.73 17.44
C GLN A 303 22.80 -8.37 18.70
N SER A 304 22.24 -8.08 19.89
CA SER A 304 22.69 -8.68 21.15
C SER A 304 22.47 -10.20 21.21
N GLU A 305 21.43 -10.70 20.54
CA GLU A 305 21.13 -12.14 20.42
C GLU A 305 21.87 -12.83 19.25
N GLY A 306 22.77 -12.12 18.56
CA GLY A 306 23.54 -12.67 17.42
C GLY A 306 22.72 -12.86 16.14
N THR A 307 21.53 -12.24 16.05
CA THR A 307 20.68 -12.29 14.86
C THR A 307 21.05 -11.17 13.88
N ASN A 308 21.51 -11.55 12.70
CA ASN A 308 21.92 -10.60 11.67
C ASN A 308 20.71 -10.08 10.89
N LEU A 309 20.28 -8.86 11.21
CA LEU A 309 19.33 -8.10 10.40
C LEU A 309 20.04 -7.40 9.24
N THR A 310 19.31 -7.16 8.16
CA THR A 310 19.77 -6.28 7.07
C THR A 310 20.19 -4.91 7.65
N PRO A 311 21.42 -4.43 7.40
CA PRO A 311 21.92 -3.21 8.03
C PRO A 311 21.25 -1.97 7.42
N GLY A 312 20.75 -1.06 8.27
CA GLY A 312 20.15 0.21 7.81
C GLY A 312 18.65 0.15 7.52
N LEU A 313 17.92 -0.83 8.08
CA LEU A 313 16.46 -0.88 7.98
C LEU A 313 15.81 0.42 8.48
N SER A 314 14.79 0.87 7.75
CA SER A 314 13.94 2.00 8.12
C SER A 314 12.49 1.72 7.76
N SER A 315 11.58 2.64 8.10
CA SER A 315 10.17 2.55 7.72
C SER A 315 9.96 2.36 6.20
N HIS A 316 10.87 2.86 5.36
CA HIS A 316 10.79 2.67 3.91
C HIS A 316 11.25 1.29 3.42
N SER A 317 11.95 0.52 4.26
CA SER A 317 12.45 -0.83 3.93
C SER A 317 11.32 -1.84 3.70
N PHE A 318 10.22 -1.73 4.44
CA PHE A 318 9.06 -2.64 4.31
C PHE A 318 8.40 -2.54 2.94
N ARG A 319 8.32 -1.33 2.38
CA ARG A 319 7.70 -1.12 1.06
C ARG A 319 8.46 -1.84 -0.04
N ARG A 320 9.79 -1.76 0.01
CA ARG A 320 10.68 -2.44 -0.93
C ARG A 320 10.67 -3.94 -0.71
N GLY A 321 10.86 -4.33 0.55
CA GLY A 321 10.92 -5.70 1.00
C GLY A 321 9.72 -6.52 0.60
N ALA A 322 8.53 -6.09 1.00
CA ALA A 322 7.29 -6.79 0.71
C ALA A 322 6.98 -6.83 -0.79
N ALA A 323 7.24 -5.74 -1.52
CA ALA A 323 7.05 -5.71 -2.97
C ALA A 323 8.02 -6.63 -3.72
N GLN A 324 9.30 -6.65 -3.34
CA GLN A 324 10.29 -7.57 -3.90
C GLN A 324 9.96 -9.02 -3.57
N ASN A 325 9.51 -9.30 -2.34
CA ASN A 325 9.06 -10.63 -1.94
C ASN A 325 7.90 -11.11 -2.81
N ALA A 326 6.85 -10.30 -2.98
CA ALA A 326 5.73 -10.66 -3.85
C ALA A 326 6.17 -10.84 -5.31
N ASN A 327 7.03 -9.95 -5.83
CA ASN A 327 7.53 -10.00 -7.20
C ASN A 327 8.54 -11.14 -7.46
N SER A 328 8.98 -11.85 -6.40
CA SER A 328 9.84 -13.03 -6.54
C SER A 328 9.07 -14.29 -6.94
N ASP A 329 7.74 -14.29 -6.77
CA ASP A 329 6.87 -15.39 -7.18
C ASP A 329 6.43 -15.19 -8.64
N SER A 330 6.71 -16.18 -9.50
CA SER A 330 6.38 -16.13 -10.93
C SER A 330 4.88 -16.13 -11.21
N LYS A 331 4.03 -16.51 -10.24
CA LYS A 331 2.57 -16.45 -10.36
C LYS A 331 2.00 -15.06 -10.09
N ILE A 332 2.79 -14.14 -9.57
CA ILE A 332 2.33 -12.80 -9.23
C ILE A 332 2.74 -11.82 -10.31
N SER A 333 1.73 -11.24 -10.95
CA SER A 333 1.92 -10.18 -11.93
C SER A 333 2.28 -8.87 -11.23
N THR A 334 3.27 -8.13 -11.75
CA THR A 334 3.65 -6.81 -11.24
C THR A 334 2.42 -5.86 -11.12
N PRO A 335 1.52 -5.75 -12.11
CA PRO A 335 0.24 -5.04 -11.98
C PRO A 335 -0.54 -5.30 -10.69
N TRP A 336 -0.63 -6.54 -10.20
CA TRP A 336 -1.35 -6.88 -8.97
C TRP A 336 -0.70 -6.28 -7.72
N ILE A 337 0.63 -6.24 -7.70
CA ILE A 337 1.40 -5.60 -6.63
C ILE A 337 1.20 -4.08 -6.67
N LEU A 338 1.19 -3.49 -7.86
CA LEU A 338 0.95 -2.06 -8.05
C LEU A 338 -0.46 -1.65 -7.58
N ASP A 339 -1.48 -2.43 -7.94
CA ASP A 339 -2.87 -2.19 -7.56
C ASP A 339 -3.10 -2.39 -6.05
N ARG A 340 -2.62 -3.50 -5.46
CA ARG A 340 -2.66 -3.70 -4.00
C ARG A 340 -1.88 -2.61 -3.25
N GLY A 341 -0.76 -2.15 -3.79
CA GLY A 341 -0.02 -0.99 -3.28
C GLY A 341 -0.75 0.34 -3.47
N GLY A 342 -1.80 0.35 -4.30
CA GLY A 342 -2.55 1.49 -4.78
C GLY A 342 -1.63 2.56 -5.36
N TRP A 343 -0.61 2.13 -6.09
CA TRP A 343 0.34 3.02 -6.76
C TRP A 343 -0.30 3.48 -8.06
N SER A 344 -0.66 4.77 -8.12
CA SER A 344 -1.24 5.37 -9.32
C SER A 344 -0.24 5.31 -10.47
N MET A 345 -0.50 4.40 -11.40
CA MET A 345 0.10 4.41 -12.72
C MET A 345 -0.76 5.33 -13.63
N SER A 346 -0.21 5.85 -14.71
CA SER A 346 -0.89 6.61 -15.79
C SER A 346 -2.20 5.97 -16.26
N ALA A 347 -3.11 6.70 -16.92
CA ALA A 347 -4.50 6.33 -17.23
C ALA A 347 -4.79 4.95 -17.89
N VAL A 348 -3.81 4.24 -18.45
CA VAL A 348 -3.92 2.80 -18.79
C VAL A 348 -4.24 1.97 -17.52
N SER A 349 -3.76 2.43 -16.37
CA SER A 349 -4.03 1.88 -15.05
C SER A 349 -5.47 1.99 -14.61
N LYS A 350 -6.26 2.96 -15.10
CA LYS A 350 -7.69 3.01 -14.78
C LYS A 350 -8.40 1.86 -15.46
N ALA A 351 -8.08 1.57 -16.73
CA ALA A 351 -8.61 0.40 -17.44
C ALA A 351 -8.14 -0.91 -16.77
N PHE A 352 -6.87 -0.99 -16.32
CA PHE A 352 -6.43 -2.12 -15.50
C PHE A 352 -7.18 -2.18 -14.17
N ASN A 353 -7.45 -1.10 -13.45
CA ASN A 353 -8.26 -1.16 -12.22
C ASN A 353 -9.70 -1.66 -12.46
N TYR A 354 -10.23 -1.55 -13.70
CA TYR A 354 -11.53 -2.14 -14.08
C TYR A 354 -11.44 -3.63 -14.48
N ILE A 355 -10.24 -4.12 -14.86
CA ILE A 355 -10.00 -5.50 -15.34
C ILE A 355 -9.23 -6.35 -14.28
N VAL A 356 -8.47 -5.68 -13.43
CA VAL A 356 -7.39 -6.11 -12.54
C VAL A 356 -7.57 -5.33 -11.24
N GLY A 357 -8.29 -5.94 -10.32
CA GLY A 357 -8.86 -5.35 -9.11
C GLY A 357 -9.89 -6.30 -8.49
N THR A 358 -9.93 -7.54 -8.97
CA THR A 358 -10.77 -8.59 -8.44
C THR A 358 -10.24 -9.01 -7.08
N THR A 359 -11.12 -9.46 -6.19
CA THR A 359 -10.72 -9.99 -4.88
C THR A 359 -9.69 -11.12 -5.00
N GLN A 360 -9.69 -11.88 -6.10
CA GLN A 360 -8.75 -12.98 -6.33
C GLN A 360 -7.29 -12.53 -6.44
N GLU A 361 -7.04 -11.40 -7.11
CA GLU A 361 -5.68 -10.91 -7.35
C GLU A 361 -5.08 -10.38 -6.05
N ASP A 362 -5.87 -9.59 -5.31
CA ASP A 362 -5.52 -9.16 -3.96
C ASP A 362 -5.26 -10.35 -3.03
N GLN A 363 -6.12 -11.37 -3.08
CA GLN A 363 -5.92 -12.59 -2.28
C GLN A 363 -4.64 -13.34 -2.65
N THR A 364 -4.28 -13.37 -3.94
CA THR A 364 -3.07 -14.05 -4.42
C THR A 364 -1.81 -13.34 -3.91
N VAL A 365 -1.78 -12.01 -3.99
CA VAL A 365 -0.68 -11.22 -3.40
C VAL A 365 -0.66 -11.37 -1.88
N GLY A 366 -1.82 -11.34 -1.22
CA GLY A 366 -1.95 -11.53 0.22
C GLY A 366 -1.39 -12.87 0.70
N LYS A 367 -1.71 -13.97 0.00
CA LYS A 367 -1.18 -15.32 0.27
C LYS A 367 0.34 -15.38 0.13
N SER A 368 0.91 -14.77 -0.91
CA SER A 368 2.37 -14.72 -1.09
C SER A 368 3.06 -13.94 0.03
N LEU A 369 2.51 -12.78 0.42
CA LEU A 369 3.04 -12.01 1.56
C LEU A 369 2.93 -12.78 2.88
N ALA A 370 1.95 -13.68 2.99
CA ALA A 370 1.74 -14.60 4.10
C ALA A 370 2.64 -15.84 4.10
N GLY A 371 3.42 -16.07 3.03
CA GLY A 371 4.28 -17.24 2.93
C GLY A 371 3.56 -18.52 2.49
N TRP A 372 2.38 -18.41 1.89
CA TRP A 372 1.72 -19.56 1.26
C TRP A 372 2.44 -19.97 -0.02
N ASP A 373 2.60 -21.27 -0.21
CA ASP A 373 3.02 -21.80 -1.50
C ASP A 373 1.85 -21.73 -2.49
N LEU A 374 1.92 -20.81 -3.45
CA LEU A 374 0.92 -20.67 -4.50
C LEU A 374 0.94 -21.85 -5.50
N LYS A 375 1.96 -22.72 -5.48
CA LYS A 375 2.05 -23.94 -6.31
C LYS A 375 1.34 -25.14 -5.70
N ALA A 376 1.20 -25.18 -4.37
CA ALA A 376 0.46 -26.23 -3.71
C ALA A 376 -1.05 -26.05 -3.97
N THR A 377 -1.71 -27.08 -4.47
CA THR A 377 -3.18 -27.15 -4.43
C THR A 377 -3.57 -27.08 -2.96
N SER A 378 -4.16 -25.96 -2.55
CA SER A 378 -4.49 -25.70 -1.16
C SER A 378 -5.30 -26.86 -0.61
N ARG A 379 -4.72 -27.62 0.34
CA ARG A 379 -5.54 -28.25 1.38
C ARG A 379 -6.17 -27.08 2.11
N GLN A 380 -7.39 -26.71 1.69
CA GLN A 380 -8.32 -26.03 2.58
C GLN A 380 -8.41 -26.94 3.80
N ARG A 381 -7.68 -26.59 4.87
CA ARG A 381 -8.03 -27.11 6.17
C ARG A 381 -9.37 -26.44 6.43
N SER A 382 -10.45 -27.21 6.30
CA SER A 382 -11.77 -26.76 6.70
C SER A 382 -11.63 -26.27 8.14
N GLU A 383 -11.72 -24.96 8.33
CA GLU A 383 -12.13 -24.38 9.62
C GLU A 383 -13.60 -24.76 9.82
N ASN A 384 -13.82 -26.04 10.03
CA ASN A 384 -14.94 -26.58 10.78
C ASN A 384 -14.28 -27.60 11.70
N THR A 385 -13.61 -27.06 12.70
CA THR A 385 -13.49 -27.78 13.95
C THR A 385 -14.91 -27.94 14.47
N ASP A 386 -15.45 -29.15 14.34
CA ASP A 386 -16.51 -29.63 15.21
C ASP A 386 -15.93 -29.70 16.63
N PHE A 387 -15.65 -28.55 17.24
CA PHE A 387 -15.35 -28.47 18.65
C PHE A 387 -16.62 -28.89 19.39
N ASP A 388 -16.46 -29.81 20.35
CA ASP A 388 -17.53 -30.14 21.30
C ASP A 388 -18.14 -28.84 21.86
N PRO A 389 -19.48 -28.71 21.97
CA PRO A 389 -20.16 -27.61 22.64
C PRO A 389 -19.49 -27.15 23.94
N LEU A 390 -18.93 -28.06 24.75
CA LEU A 390 -18.22 -27.71 25.98
C LEU A 390 -16.89 -26.98 25.72
N VAL A 391 -16.15 -27.38 24.68
CA VAL A 391 -14.92 -26.71 24.24
C VAL A 391 -15.25 -25.34 23.66
N LEU A 392 -16.29 -25.24 22.83
CA LEU A 392 -16.77 -23.95 22.31
C LEU A 392 -17.18 -23.00 23.44
N HIS A 393 -17.85 -23.51 24.47
CA HIS A 393 -18.21 -22.71 25.64
C HIS A 393 -16.96 -22.17 26.36
N ARG A 394 -15.94 -23.01 26.57
CA ARG A 394 -14.66 -22.58 27.17
C ARG A 394 -13.92 -21.56 26.30
N ILE A 395 -13.93 -21.75 24.98
CA ILE A 395 -13.35 -20.79 24.02
C ILE A 395 -14.06 -19.44 24.14
N ARG A 396 -15.40 -19.41 24.20
CA ARG A 396 -16.18 -18.18 24.37
C ARG A 396 -15.89 -17.47 25.70
N LEU A 397 -15.75 -18.23 26.79
CA LEU A 397 -15.35 -17.66 28.08
C LEU A 397 -13.94 -17.06 28.03
N LEU A 398 -13.02 -17.71 27.32
CA LEU A 398 -11.68 -17.19 27.10
C LEU A 398 -11.69 -15.94 26.22
N GLN A 399 -12.49 -15.93 25.14
CA GLN A 399 -12.68 -14.77 24.27
C GLN A 399 -13.19 -13.56 25.04
N ALA A 400 -14.20 -13.73 25.89
CA ALA A 400 -14.74 -12.65 26.70
C ALA A 400 -13.69 -12.01 27.62
N LYS A 401 -12.75 -12.82 28.15
CA LYS A 401 -11.63 -12.31 28.96
C LYS A 401 -10.58 -11.60 28.10
N LEU A 402 -10.14 -12.26 27.02
CA LEU A 402 -9.05 -11.79 26.17
C LEU A 402 -9.41 -10.53 25.37
N PHE A 403 -10.67 -10.40 24.94
CA PHE A 403 -11.14 -9.27 24.14
C PHE A 403 -11.99 -8.28 24.96
N SER A 404 -11.84 -8.27 26.28
CA SER A 404 -12.65 -7.39 27.16
C SER A 404 -12.54 -5.89 26.84
N ALA A 405 -11.44 -5.43 26.24
CA ALA A 405 -11.28 -4.05 25.75
C ALA A 405 -11.75 -3.84 24.29
N ALA A 406 -12.20 -4.89 23.61
CA ALA A 406 -12.54 -4.88 22.20
C ALA A 406 -13.91 -5.49 21.88
N THR A 407 -14.69 -5.93 22.87
CA THR A 407 -16.06 -6.47 22.69
C THR A 407 -17.00 -5.91 23.76
N GLY A 408 -18.31 -5.91 23.50
CA GLY A 408 -19.33 -5.45 24.46
C GLY A 408 -19.54 -3.94 24.55
N PHE A 409 -18.94 -3.15 23.65
CA PHE A 409 -19.14 -1.71 23.52
C PHE A 409 -20.00 -1.35 22.31
N THR A 410 -20.34 -0.07 22.15
CA THR A 410 -20.93 0.48 20.91
C THR A 410 -20.14 0.02 19.69
N ASP A 411 -20.81 -0.18 18.55
CA ASP A 411 -20.20 -0.71 17.33
C ASP A 411 -18.82 -0.11 17.06
N ARG A 412 -18.65 1.21 17.18
CA ARG A 412 -17.39 1.97 16.95
C ARG A 412 -16.17 1.43 17.69
N LEU A 413 -16.34 0.87 18.88
CA LEU A 413 -15.26 0.43 19.78
C LEU A 413 -15.13 -1.10 19.82
N SER A 414 -16.11 -1.81 19.26
CA SER A 414 -16.19 -3.28 19.29
C SER A 414 -15.71 -3.90 17.98
N LEU A 415 -15.00 -5.02 18.10
CA LEU A 415 -14.81 -5.96 17.01
C LEU A 415 -16.08 -6.77 16.81
N ARG A 416 -16.33 -7.16 15.56
CA ARG A 416 -17.39 -8.12 15.23
C ARG A 416 -17.02 -9.50 15.76
N ASP A 417 -18.02 -10.27 16.16
CA ASP A 417 -17.84 -11.61 16.74
C ASP A 417 -17.08 -12.57 15.80
N ASP A 418 -17.34 -12.49 14.50
CA ASP A 418 -16.68 -13.31 13.49
C ASP A 418 -15.16 -13.03 13.41
N VAL A 419 -14.76 -11.78 13.61
CA VAL A 419 -13.34 -11.39 13.69
C VAL A 419 -12.69 -11.94 14.95
N VAL A 420 -13.39 -11.82 16.06
CA VAL A 420 -12.95 -12.34 17.35
C VAL A 420 -12.71 -13.85 17.25
N ASP A 421 -13.58 -14.58 16.56
CA ASP A 421 -13.43 -16.01 16.30
C ASP A 421 -12.15 -16.33 15.51
N VAL A 422 -11.88 -15.62 14.40
CA VAL A 422 -10.66 -15.85 13.59
C VAL A 422 -9.38 -15.52 14.36
N LEU A 423 -9.37 -14.40 15.07
CA LEU A 423 -8.23 -13.97 15.88
C LEU A 423 -7.96 -15.01 16.99
N THR A 424 -9.02 -15.53 17.61
CA THR A 424 -8.93 -16.57 18.65
C THR A 424 -8.43 -17.88 18.08
N ALA A 425 -9.03 -18.35 16.98
CA ALA A 425 -8.63 -19.59 16.32
C ALA A 425 -7.15 -19.56 15.92
N THR A 426 -6.70 -18.45 15.35
CA THR A 426 -5.28 -18.25 14.95
C THR A 426 -4.36 -18.17 16.17
N ALA A 427 -4.80 -17.54 17.27
CA ALA A 427 -4.03 -17.48 18.52
C ALA A 427 -3.88 -18.88 19.15
N ILE A 428 -4.94 -19.69 19.16
CA ILE A 428 -4.92 -21.08 19.66
C ILE A 428 -4.04 -21.95 18.77
N LEU A 429 -4.15 -21.82 17.44
CA LEU A 429 -3.36 -22.60 16.48
C LEU A 429 -1.85 -22.46 16.72
N HIS A 430 -1.38 -21.26 17.03
CA HIS A 430 0.04 -20.96 17.25
C HIS A 430 0.48 -21.00 18.71
N TYR A 431 -0.41 -21.33 19.65
CA TYR A 431 -0.08 -21.41 21.08
C TYR A 431 1.04 -22.43 21.38
N PRO A 432 1.06 -23.66 20.81
CA PRO A 432 2.11 -24.65 21.09
C PRO A 432 3.51 -24.19 20.65
N ASP A 433 3.62 -23.54 19.48
CA ASP A 433 4.89 -23.05 18.94
C ASP A 433 5.47 -21.89 19.75
N ARG A 434 4.60 -21.08 20.36
CA ARG A 434 4.99 -19.98 21.25
C ARG A 434 5.52 -20.51 22.58
N GLY A 435 4.84 -21.50 23.16
CA GLY A 435 5.25 -22.13 24.43
C GLY A 435 6.61 -22.81 24.36
N GLY A 436 7.01 -23.34 23.20
CA GLY A 436 8.34 -23.93 22.99
C GLY A 436 9.47 -22.93 22.71
N ARG A 437 9.19 -21.79 22.05
CA ARG A 437 10.23 -20.82 21.63
C ARG A 437 10.35 -19.58 22.52
N CYS A 438 9.39 -19.33 23.41
CA CYS A 438 9.32 -18.13 24.27
C CYS A 438 9.30 -18.48 25.77
N GLN A 439 9.89 -19.61 26.19
CA GLN A 439 9.97 -19.96 27.62
C GLN A 439 10.75 -18.89 28.39
N GLY A 440 10.04 -18.06 29.18
CA GLY A 440 10.65 -17.04 30.03
C GLY A 440 9.74 -15.90 30.49
N THR A 441 8.58 -15.65 29.87
CA THR A 441 7.81 -14.41 30.14
C THR A 441 6.30 -14.61 30.22
N TYR A 442 5.83 -15.49 31.11
CA TYR A 442 4.46 -15.40 31.61
C TYR A 442 4.46 -15.11 33.11
N PRO A 443 3.59 -14.19 33.61
CA PRO A 443 3.18 -14.27 35.00
C PRO A 443 2.51 -15.64 35.19
N GLU A 444 2.91 -16.35 36.23
CA GLU A 444 2.27 -17.61 36.63
C GLU A 444 0.76 -17.38 36.71
N PHE A 445 0.01 -17.92 35.75
CA PHE A 445 -1.41 -18.12 35.93
C PHE A 445 -1.54 -19.25 36.93
N GLY A 446 -1.59 -18.86 38.21
CA GLY A 446 -1.71 -19.77 39.34
C GLY A 446 -2.82 -20.77 39.09
N SER A 447 -2.44 -22.03 38.93
CA SER A 447 -3.27 -23.16 39.27
C SER A 447 -3.50 -23.12 40.78
N GLY A 448 -4.47 -22.32 41.20
CA GLY A 448 -4.98 -22.34 42.56
C GLY A 448 -6.23 -23.21 42.61
N GLY A 449 -6.09 -24.39 43.25
CA GLY A 449 -7.13 -25.14 43.95
C GLY A 449 -8.33 -25.62 43.16
#